data_AF-A0A2G2GIU5-F1
#
_entry.id   AF-A0A2G2GIU5-F1
#
_cell.length_a   1.000
_cell.length_b   1.000
_cell.length_c   1.000
_cell.angle_alpha   90.00
_cell.angle_beta   90.00
_cell.angle_gamma   90.00
#
_symmetry.space_group_name_H-M   'P 1'
#
loop_
_entity.id
_entity.type
_entity.pdbx_description
1 polymer ?
#
loop_
_entity_poly.entity_id
_entity_poly.type
_entity_poly.pdbx_seq_one_letter_code
_entity_poly.pdbx_strand_id
1 'polypeptide(L)'
;MKDKEETRRFYIDMFAVEIGREAEKWIDINFFGHQVSFHLKPEIFVDEPTNEVDGKSVPVRHFGVILDWDEWHNLSAHLKSQNVSFIIEPYIRFKGETGEQATLFFLDPSGNALEFKSFKDKNQIFAS
;
A
#
# COMPACT_ATOMS: atom_id res chain seq x y z
N MET A 1 6.29 -11.34 -7.28
CA MET A 1 5.10 -12.05 -6.74
C MET A 1 5.37 -13.54 -6.62
N LYS A 2 4.81 -14.18 -5.59
CA LYS A 2 4.93 -15.63 -5.35
C LYS A 2 3.97 -16.45 -6.22
N ASP A 3 2.72 -15.99 -6.31
CA ASP A 3 1.67 -16.57 -7.14
C ASP A 3 0.95 -15.47 -7.93
N LYS A 4 0.72 -15.72 -9.22
CA LYS A 4 0.15 -14.73 -10.13
C LYS A 4 -1.35 -14.52 -9.92
N GLU A 5 -2.11 -15.59 -9.70
CA GLU A 5 -3.56 -15.53 -9.56
C GLU A 5 -3.98 -15.04 -8.17
N GLU A 6 -3.20 -15.36 -7.14
CA GLU A 6 -3.34 -14.77 -5.81
C GLU A 6 -3.07 -13.25 -5.85
N THR A 7 -1.99 -12.83 -6.49
CA THR A 7 -1.67 -11.40 -6.67
C THR A 7 -2.80 -10.71 -7.44
N ARG A 8 -3.22 -11.26 -8.59
CA ARG A 8 -4.32 -10.71 -9.39
C ARG A 8 -5.58 -10.49 -8.55
N ARG A 9 -6.06 -11.54 -7.87
CA ARG A 9 -7.28 -11.47 -7.05
C ARG A 9 -7.14 -10.46 -5.93
N PHE A 10 -6.03 -10.48 -5.19
CA PHE A 10 -5.81 -9.55 -4.10
C PHE A 10 -5.93 -8.08 -4.55
N TYR A 11 -5.25 -7.70 -5.64
CA TYR A 11 -5.29 -6.30 -6.08
C TYR A 11 -6.67 -5.91 -6.63
N ILE A 12 -7.36 -6.80 -7.36
CA ILE A 12 -8.73 -6.56 -7.83
C ILE A 12 -9.70 -6.44 -6.65
N ASP A 13 -9.68 -7.39 -5.72
CA ASP A 13 -10.66 -7.47 -4.65
C ASP A 13 -10.46 -6.36 -3.60
N MET A 14 -9.21 -6.01 -3.29
CA MET A 14 -8.89 -5.00 -2.27
C MET A 14 -8.96 -3.56 -2.77
N PHE A 15 -8.70 -3.33 -4.06
CA PHE A 15 -8.53 -1.97 -4.59
C PHE A 15 -9.37 -1.69 -5.85
N ALA A 16 -10.13 -2.67 -6.33
CA ALA A 16 -10.92 -2.57 -7.57
C ALA A 16 -10.09 -2.11 -8.77
N VAL A 17 -8.80 -2.50 -8.82
CA VAL A 17 -7.91 -2.09 -9.91
C VAL A 17 -8.14 -2.91 -11.17
N GLU A 18 -7.87 -2.31 -12.31
CA GLU A 18 -7.89 -2.98 -13.60
C GLU A 18 -6.57 -3.72 -13.85
N ILE A 19 -6.66 -4.92 -14.41
CA ILE A 19 -5.51 -5.63 -14.94
C ILE A 19 -5.19 -5.05 -16.32
N GLY A 20 -3.93 -4.65 -16.51
CA GLY A 20 -3.43 -4.21 -17.79
C GLY A 20 -3.00 -5.39 -18.65
N ARG A 21 -1.70 -5.50 -18.90
CA ARG A 21 -1.11 -6.57 -19.71
C ARG A 21 -0.61 -7.69 -18.82
N GLU A 22 -0.45 -8.88 -19.38
CA GLU A 22 0.15 -9.98 -18.67
C GLU A 22 0.75 -11.02 -19.61
N ALA A 23 1.63 -11.86 -19.06
CA ALA A 23 2.12 -13.08 -19.67
C ALA A 23 2.25 -14.19 -18.63
N GLU A 24 2.78 -15.34 -19.01
CA GLU A 24 2.95 -16.49 -18.11
C GLU A 24 3.66 -16.14 -16.79
N LYS A 25 4.66 -15.25 -16.85
CA LYS A 25 5.55 -14.94 -15.71
C LYS A 25 5.43 -13.50 -15.18
N TRP A 26 4.45 -12.72 -15.61
CA TRP A 26 4.26 -11.36 -15.09
C TRP A 26 2.85 -10.83 -15.34
N ILE A 27 2.47 -9.81 -14.57
CA ILE A 27 1.22 -9.06 -14.69
C ILE A 27 1.47 -7.57 -14.43
N ASP A 28 0.93 -6.70 -15.28
CA ASP A 28 0.86 -5.25 -15.08
C ASP A 28 -0.53 -4.91 -14.54
N ILE A 29 -0.60 -4.09 -13.49
CA ILE A 29 -1.87 -3.54 -12.99
C ILE A 29 -1.92 -2.02 -13.13
N ASN A 30 -3.13 -1.48 -13.28
CA ASN A 30 -3.40 -0.05 -13.15
C ASN A 30 -3.65 0.30 -11.68
N PHE A 31 -2.59 0.61 -10.95
CA PHE A 31 -2.64 0.97 -9.55
C PHE A 31 -2.82 2.49 -9.41
N PHE A 32 -4.08 2.94 -9.32
CA PHE A 32 -4.46 4.35 -9.17
C PHE A 32 -3.90 5.26 -10.28
N GLY A 33 -3.98 4.83 -11.54
CA GLY A 33 -3.47 5.57 -12.70
C GLY A 33 -1.99 5.32 -13.00
N HIS A 34 -1.29 4.55 -12.16
CA HIS A 34 0.10 4.16 -12.36
C HIS A 34 0.23 2.70 -12.75
N GLN A 35 1.28 2.35 -13.48
CA GLN A 35 1.60 0.95 -13.78
C GLN A 35 2.47 0.36 -12.68
N VAL A 36 2.04 -0.77 -12.11
CA VAL A 36 2.89 -1.63 -11.28
C VAL A 36 3.01 -3.00 -11.94
N SER A 37 4.24 -3.44 -12.17
CA SER A 37 4.55 -4.73 -12.80
C SER A 37 5.00 -5.74 -11.75
N PHE A 38 4.27 -6.84 -11.62
CA PHE A 38 4.67 -7.96 -10.77
C PHE A 38 5.24 -9.08 -11.61
N HIS A 39 6.47 -9.49 -11.31
CA HIS A 39 7.12 -10.64 -11.94
C HIS A 39 7.04 -11.88 -11.04
N LEU A 40 6.74 -13.03 -11.63
CA LEU A 40 6.64 -14.32 -10.94
C LEU A 40 8.02 -14.77 -10.47
N LYS A 41 8.16 -14.90 -9.15
CA LYS A 41 9.34 -15.41 -8.46
C LYS A 41 8.83 -16.17 -7.21
N PRO A 42 8.59 -17.49 -7.32
CA PRO A 42 7.98 -18.28 -6.25
C PRO A 42 8.85 -18.45 -5.00
N GLU A 43 10.14 -18.18 -5.12
CA GLU A 43 11.09 -18.22 -4.01
C GLU A 43 10.70 -17.19 -2.93
N ILE A 44 11.01 -17.51 -1.67
CA ILE A 44 10.65 -16.68 -0.52
C ILE A 44 11.40 -15.35 -0.60
N PHE A 45 10.65 -14.24 -0.59
CA PHE A 45 11.14 -12.93 -0.20
C PHE A 45 11.37 -12.96 1.32
N VAL A 46 12.61 -13.12 1.76
CA VAL A 46 12.97 -13.23 3.18
C VAL A 46 13.26 -11.83 3.75
N ASP A 47 12.72 -11.56 4.94
CA ASP A 47 12.97 -10.43 5.86
C ASP A 47 13.37 -9.10 5.20
N GLU A 48 12.35 -8.30 4.90
CA GLU A 48 12.51 -6.88 4.60
C GLU A 48 13.07 -6.17 5.85
N PRO A 49 14.20 -5.44 5.75
CA PRO A 49 14.68 -4.64 6.86
C PRO A 49 13.64 -3.56 7.20
N THR A 50 13.58 -3.18 8.47
CA THR A 50 12.71 -2.10 8.96
C THR A 50 13.53 -1.00 9.60
N ASN A 51 13.07 0.25 9.47
CA ASN A 51 13.57 1.37 10.24
C ASN A 51 12.55 1.81 11.29
N GLU A 52 13.02 2.30 12.42
CA GLU A 52 12.14 2.91 13.41
C GLU A 52 11.78 4.34 12.98
N VAL A 53 10.48 4.62 12.83
CA VAL A 53 9.93 5.94 12.55
C VAL A 53 8.74 6.15 13.46
N ASP A 54 8.77 7.20 14.29
CA ASP A 54 7.75 7.49 15.31
C ASP A 54 7.45 6.27 16.22
N GLY A 55 8.47 5.50 16.59
CA GLY A 55 8.33 4.29 17.41
C GLY A 55 7.69 3.09 16.68
N LYS A 56 7.61 3.13 15.34
CA LYS A 56 7.05 2.06 14.50
C LYS A 56 8.10 1.48 13.56
N SER A 57 8.10 0.16 13.38
CA SER A 57 8.97 -0.54 12.44
C SER A 57 8.43 -0.40 11.01
N VAL A 58 8.88 0.61 10.28
CA VAL A 58 8.49 0.86 8.89
C VAL A 58 9.33 0.00 7.95
N PRO A 59 8.73 -0.81 7.06
CA PRO A 59 9.45 -1.57 6.04
C PRO A 59 10.28 -0.65 5.15
N VAL A 60 11.54 -1.00 4.88
CA VAL A 60 12.43 -0.16 4.05
C VAL A 60 11.95 -0.12 2.60
N ARG A 61 11.57 -1.26 2.02
CA ARG A 61 11.00 -1.32 0.68
C ARG A 61 9.48 -1.40 0.80
N HIS A 62 8.83 -0.36 0.36
CA HIS A 62 7.39 -0.28 0.25
C HIS A 62 7.02 0.60 -0.95
N PHE A 63 5.79 0.45 -1.41
CA PHE A 63 5.21 1.33 -2.42
C PHE A 63 3.74 1.58 -2.08
N GLY A 64 3.14 2.55 -2.75
CA GLY A 64 1.89 3.09 -2.26
C GLY A 64 1.32 4.20 -3.10
N VAL A 65 0.24 4.76 -2.60
CA VAL A 65 -0.45 5.90 -3.20
C VAL A 65 -0.75 6.95 -2.14
N ILE A 66 -0.61 8.21 -2.54
CA ILE A 66 -1.15 9.33 -1.78
C ILE A 66 -2.55 9.60 -2.32
N LEU A 67 -3.55 9.27 -1.50
CA LEU A 67 -4.96 9.39 -1.83
C LEU A 67 -5.53 10.71 -1.35
N ASP A 68 -6.69 11.08 -1.88
CA ASP A 68 -7.47 12.16 -1.30
C ASP A 68 -7.96 11.79 0.11
N TRP A 69 -8.19 12.79 0.95
CA TRP A 69 -8.43 12.60 2.39
C TRP A 69 -9.55 11.61 2.67
N ASP A 70 -10.69 11.78 1.98
CA ASP A 70 -11.86 10.93 2.17
C ASP A 70 -11.67 9.54 1.53
N GLU A 71 -10.93 9.44 0.41
CA GLU A 71 -10.59 8.16 -0.22
C GLU A 71 -9.73 7.29 0.69
N TRP A 72 -8.76 7.89 1.39
CA TRP A 72 -7.95 7.19 2.38
C TRP A 72 -8.80 6.66 3.54
N HIS A 73 -9.75 7.45 4.05
CA HIS A 73 -10.65 7.01 5.11
C HIS A 73 -11.55 5.86 4.66
N ASN A 74 -12.08 5.93 3.44
CA ASN A 74 -12.87 4.87 2.83
C ASN A 74 -12.05 3.59 2.66
N LEU A 75 -10.83 3.69 2.13
CA LEU A 75 -9.92 2.55 2.00
C LEU A 75 -9.57 1.94 3.36
N SER A 76 -9.24 2.76 4.35
CA SER A 76 -8.94 2.31 5.71
C SER A 76 -10.09 1.52 6.32
N ALA A 77 -11.33 2.02 6.20
CA ALA A 77 -12.52 1.34 6.68
C ALA A 77 -12.76 0.02 5.93
N HIS A 78 -12.58 0.02 4.62
CA HIS A 78 -12.71 -1.18 3.79
C HIS A 78 -11.69 -2.26 4.21
N LEU A 79 -10.41 -1.93 4.33
CA LEU A 79 -9.36 -2.86 4.74
C LEU A 79 -9.61 -3.43 6.15
N LYS A 80 -10.11 -2.61 7.08
CA LYS A 80 -10.53 -3.09 8.41
C LYS A 80 -11.70 -4.07 8.32
N SER A 81 -12.68 -3.81 7.45
CA SER A 81 -13.82 -4.73 7.24
C SER A 81 -13.39 -6.09 6.66
N GLN A 82 -12.29 -6.12 5.93
CA GLN A 82 -11.68 -7.34 5.38
C GLN A 82 -10.74 -8.04 6.38
N ASN A 83 -10.62 -7.55 7.62
CA ASN A 83 -9.71 -8.07 8.65
C ASN A 83 -8.25 -8.15 8.19
N VAL A 84 -7.79 -7.15 7.43
CA VAL A 84 -6.38 -7.04 7.03
C VAL A 84 -5.48 -6.97 8.27
N SER A 85 -4.40 -7.73 8.25
CA SER A 85 -3.34 -7.63 9.27
C SER A 85 -2.40 -6.47 8.93
N PHE A 86 -2.47 -5.40 9.72
CA PHE A 86 -1.64 -4.22 9.52
C PHE A 86 -0.25 -4.40 10.15
N ILE A 87 0.79 -3.95 9.44
CA ILE A 87 2.11 -3.68 10.05
C ILE A 87 2.01 -2.41 10.89
N ILE A 88 1.34 -1.39 10.34
CA ILE A 88 1.05 -0.13 11.02
C ILE A 88 -0.44 0.14 10.83
N GLU A 89 -1.18 0.06 11.94
CA GLU A 89 -2.61 0.35 12.00
C GLU A 89 -2.92 1.76 11.46
N PRO A 90 -4.06 1.97 10.78
CA PRO A 90 -4.43 3.27 10.25
C PRO A 90 -4.58 4.33 11.33
N TYR A 91 -3.85 5.43 11.18
CA TYR A 91 -3.84 6.54 12.13
C TYR A 91 -3.52 7.87 11.47
N ILE A 92 -3.84 8.97 12.17
CA ILE A 92 -3.51 10.33 11.77
C ILE A 92 -2.29 10.80 12.57
N ARG A 93 -1.29 11.32 11.87
CA ARG A 93 -0.11 12.02 12.41
C ARG A 93 -0.38 13.53 12.41
N PHE A 94 0.12 14.23 13.43
CA PHE A 94 0.04 15.70 13.52
C PHE A 94 -1.41 16.23 13.40
N LYS A 95 -2.37 15.57 14.07
CA LYS A 95 -3.80 15.90 13.96
C LYS A 95 -4.06 17.36 14.38
N GLY A 96 -4.60 18.17 13.48
CA GLY A 96 -4.86 19.59 13.70
C GLY A 96 -3.63 20.49 13.61
N GLU A 97 -2.46 19.93 13.28
CA GLU A 97 -1.21 20.66 13.11
C GLU A 97 -0.82 20.74 11.63
N THR A 98 0.14 21.61 11.30
CA THR A 98 0.80 21.59 10.00
C THR A 98 1.47 20.22 9.82
N GLY A 99 1.23 19.58 8.68
CA GLY A 99 1.72 18.25 8.34
C GLY A 99 0.70 17.16 8.61
N GLU A 100 -0.53 17.50 8.98
CA GLU A 100 -1.60 16.52 9.25
C GLU A 100 -1.73 15.55 8.08
N GLN A 101 -1.43 14.28 8.38
CA GLN A 101 -1.39 13.22 7.38
C GLN A 101 -1.90 11.92 7.98
N ALA A 102 -2.55 11.12 7.15
CA ALA A 102 -2.99 9.79 7.49
C ALA A 102 -2.04 8.76 6.85
N THR A 103 -1.72 7.68 7.56
CA THR A 103 -0.92 6.58 7.00
C THR A 103 -1.33 5.23 7.58
N LEU A 104 -1.15 4.18 6.77
CA LEU A 104 -1.32 2.77 7.14
C LEU A 104 -0.33 1.91 6.34
N PHE A 105 0.04 0.76 6.90
CA PHE A 105 0.90 -0.22 6.23
C PHE A 105 0.40 -1.64 6.43
N PHE A 106 0.47 -2.45 5.37
CA PHE A 106 0.19 -3.89 5.41
C PHE A 106 0.92 -4.61 4.28
N LEU A 107 0.90 -5.94 4.30
CA LEU A 107 1.53 -6.77 3.27
C LEU A 107 0.52 -7.24 2.23
N ASP A 108 0.96 -7.29 0.97
CA ASP A 108 0.30 -8.11 -0.04
C ASP A 108 0.64 -9.62 0.15
N PRO A 109 -0.02 -10.54 -0.58
CA PRO A 109 0.23 -11.97 -0.43
C PRO A 109 1.66 -12.42 -0.76
N SER A 110 2.38 -11.62 -1.54
CA SER A 110 3.78 -11.87 -1.88
C SER A 110 4.76 -11.33 -0.83
N GLY A 111 4.28 -10.58 0.17
CA GLY A 111 5.08 -9.96 1.21
C GLY A 111 5.59 -8.57 0.85
N ASN A 112 5.05 -7.92 -0.18
CA ASN A 112 5.38 -6.52 -0.45
C ASN A 112 4.66 -5.62 0.55
N ALA A 113 5.38 -4.68 1.16
CA ALA A 113 4.77 -3.67 2.00
C ALA A 113 4.08 -2.59 1.16
N LEU A 114 2.79 -2.40 1.43
CA LEU A 114 1.96 -1.36 0.84
C LEU A 114 1.78 -0.23 1.86
N GLU A 115 2.06 1.00 1.44
CA GLU A 115 1.73 2.20 2.20
C GLU A 115 0.59 2.95 1.53
N PHE A 116 -0.39 3.39 2.30
CA PHE A 116 -1.36 4.36 1.80
C PHE A 116 -1.32 5.59 2.68
N LYS A 117 -1.14 6.75 2.03
CA LYS A 117 -1.03 8.05 2.68
C LYS A 117 -2.14 8.98 2.24
N SER A 118 -2.42 9.97 3.05
CA SER A 118 -3.14 11.16 2.64
C SER A 118 -2.68 12.36 3.46
N PHE A 119 -2.77 13.56 2.90
CA PHE A 119 -2.41 14.81 3.57
C PHE A 119 -3.65 15.70 3.61
N LYS A 120 -3.89 16.33 4.77
CA LYS A 120 -5.03 17.24 4.92
C LYS A 120 -4.90 18.44 3.99
N ASP A 121 -3.68 18.88 3.76
CA ASP A 121 -3.28 19.88 2.78
C ASP A 121 -2.29 19.26 1.79
N LYS A 122 -2.69 19.14 0.52
CA LYS A 122 -1.89 18.51 -0.54
C LYS A 122 -0.58 19.26 -0.82
N ASN A 123 -0.48 20.54 -0.49
CA ASN A 123 0.76 21.30 -0.68
C ASN A 123 1.90 20.80 0.24
N GLN A 124 1.56 20.03 1.27
CA GLN A 124 2.51 19.54 2.26
C GLN A 124 3.09 18.16 1.94
N ILE A 125 2.65 17.54 0.83
CA ILE A 125 3.12 16.22 0.40
C ILE A 125 4.65 16.19 0.23
N PHE A 126 5.22 17.26 -0.32
CA PHE A 126 6.66 17.38 -0.60
C PHE A 126 7.27 18.64 0.03
N ALA A 127 6.56 19.28 0.97
CA ALA A 127 7.10 20.42 1.68
C ALA A 127 8.23 19.97 2.63
N SER A 128 9.30 20.75 2.66
CA SER A 128 10.52 20.53 3.48
C SER A 128 10.57 21.46 4.68
#